data_AF-S8AQ35-F1
#
_entry.id   AF-S8AQ35-F1
#
_cell.length_a   1.000
_cell.length_b   1.000
_cell.length_c   1.000
_cell.angle_alpha   90.00
_cell.angle_beta   90.00
_cell.angle_gamma   90.00
#
_symmetry.space_group_name_H-M   'P 1'
#
loop_
_entity.id
_entity.type
_entity.pdbx_description
1 polymer ?
#
loop_
_entity_poly.entity_id
_entity_poly.type
_entity_poly.pdbx_seq_one_letter_code
_entity_poly.pdbx_strand_id
1 'polypeptide(L)'
;MIQDLEDAADISTDDGGSFRVCFSSRHYRYITIRWGIELTLEDQRGHAEDLAIYVKNRLEIRDAALAEDLKTQILEKAAGVFLWVILVVTILNKENRRGRLALHKRLAEIPGGLSELFKDIITRDQDNMEDFILCILWVLYAAWPLRPEEYYHALWSGLSLKGLADKELPSTTGQDATDMIQSCVISSSKGIVEITKSIRPTVQFIHESVRDFLIK
;
A
#
# COMPACT_ATOMS: atom_id res chain seq x y z
N MET A 1 -18.91 -1.51 20.34
CA MET A 1 -18.95 -1.29 18.88
C MET A 1 -19.75 -2.36 18.16
N ILE A 2 -19.29 -3.63 18.07
CA ILE A 2 -20.06 -4.69 17.38
C ILE A 2 -21.41 -4.94 18.06
N GLN A 3 -21.44 -5.04 19.39
CA GLN A 3 -22.71 -5.17 20.14
C GLN A 3 -23.69 -4.02 19.86
N ASP A 4 -23.21 -2.77 19.84
CA ASP A 4 -24.06 -1.61 19.55
C ASP A 4 -24.71 -1.69 18.16
N LEU A 5 -24.03 -2.33 17.19
CA LEU A 5 -24.54 -2.53 15.83
C LEU A 5 -25.53 -3.69 15.76
N GLU A 6 -25.33 -4.73 16.57
CA GLU A 6 -26.29 -5.82 16.71
C GLU A 6 -27.59 -5.31 17.37
N ASP A 7 -27.48 -4.51 18.43
CA ASP A 7 -28.63 -3.89 19.09
C ASP A 7 -29.39 -2.95 18.12
N ALA A 8 -28.66 -2.19 17.30
CA ALA A 8 -29.27 -1.37 16.25
C ALA A 8 -29.97 -2.20 15.16
N ALA A 9 -29.44 -3.37 14.84
CA ALA A 9 -30.05 -4.30 13.89
C ALA A 9 -31.36 -4.87 14.44
N ASP A 10 -31.39 -5.24 15.72
CA ASP A 10 -32.57 -5.76 16.40
C ASP A 10 -33.67 -4.67 16.44
N ILE A 11 -33.34 -3.46 16.89
CA ILE A 11 -34.28 -2.32 16.90
C ILE A 11 -34.84 -2.04 15.50
N SER A 12 -33.98 -2.00 14.47
CA SER A 12 -34.43 -1.77 13.10
C SER A 12 -35.37 -2.86 12.60
N THR A 13 -35.19 -4.10 13.04
CA THR A 13 -36.02 -5.24 12.63
C THR A 13 -37.39 -5.17 13.31
N ASP A 14 -37.43 -4.79 14.59
CA ASP A 14 -38.66 -4.60 15.36
C ASP A 14 -39.53 -3.46 14.79
N ASP A 15 -38.92 -2.39 14.28
CA ASP A 15 -39.60 -1.29 13.59
C ASP A 15 -39.96 -1.61 12.12
N GLY A 16 -39.75 -2.85 11.66
CA GLY A 16 -40.07 -3.31 10.30
C GLY A 16 -39.11 -2.79 9.21
N GLY A 17 -37.97 -2.24 9.60
CA GLY A 17 -36.89 -1.81 8.71
C GLY A 17 -35.87 -2.91 8.41
N SER A 18 -34.91 -2.61 7.53
CA SER A 18 -33.76 -3.49 7.26
C SER A 18 -32.45 -2.77 7.51
N PHE A 19 -31.66 -3.26 8.46
CA PHE A 19 -30.31 -2.78 8.73
C PHE A 19 -29.28 -3.80 8.25
N ARG A 20 -28.34 -3.36 7.42
CA ARG A 20 -27.26 -4.20 6.89
C ARG A 20 -25.95 -3.46 7.01
N VAL A 21 -24.95 -4.11 7.58
CA VAL A 21 -23.61 -3.55 7.71
C VAL A 21 -22.58 -4.60 7.32
N CYS A 22 -21.52 -4.15 6.65
CA CYS A 22 -20.36 -4.96 6.32
C CYS A 22 -19.13 -4.33 6.97
N PHE A 23 -18.39 -5.12 7.74
CA PHE A 23 -17.11 -4.71 8.31
C PHE A 23 -16.00 -5.56 7.72
N SER A 24 -14.86 -4.93 7.48
CA SER A 24 -13.61 -5.62 7.22
C SER A 24 -12.67 -5.35 8.40
N SER A 25 -11.94 -6.38 8.80
CA SER A 25 -10.96 -6.28 9.86
C SER A 25 -9.80 -7.23 9.58
N ARG A 26 -8.69 -7.04 10.30
CA ARG A 26 -7.64 -8.07 10.36
C ARG A 26 -8.07 -9.17 11.32
N HIS A 27 -7.36 -10.30 11.32
CA HIS A 27 -7.59 -11.36 12.30
C HIS A 27 -7.60 -10.82 13.74
N TYR A 28 -8.80 -10.67 14.28
CA TYR A 28 -9.03 -10.38 15.68
C TYR A 28 -9.64 -11.63 16.30
N ARG A 29 -8.82 -12.37 17.06
CA ARG A 29 -9.22 -13.64 17.70
C ARG A 29 -10.35 -13.53 18.75
N TYR A 30 -10.98 -12.36 18.88
CA TYR A 30 -11.93 -12.05 19.95
C TYR A 30 -13.17 -11.28 19.50
N ILE A 31 -13.37 -11.05 18.20
CA ILE A 31 -14.64 -10.50 17.71
C ILE A 31 -15.58 -11.69 17.50
N THR A 32 -16.66 -11.74 18.27
CA THR A 32 -17.73 -12.74 18.10
C THR A 32 -18.99 -11.99 17.68
N ILE A 33 -19.60 -12.43 16.58
CA ILE A 33 -20.85 -11.86 16.04
C ILE A 33 -21.95 -12.89 16.31
N ARG A 34 -23.09 -12.46 16.86
CA ARG A 34 -24.29 -13.26 17.11
C ARG A 34 -25.05 -13.51 15.82
N TRP A 35 -25.18 -12.48 14.98
CA TRP A 35 -25.96 -12.51 13.74
C TRP A 35 -25.13 -11.98 12.58
N GLY A 36 -24.78 -12.84 11.64
CA GLY A 36 -24.07 -12.41 10.44
C GLY A 36 -23.36 -13.53 9.69
N ILE A 37 -22.69 -13.14 8.63
CA ILE A 37 -21.80 -13.99 7.86
C ILE A 37 -20.38 -13.52 8.14
N GLU A 38 -19.55 -14.41 8.68
CA GLU A 38 -18.12 -14.18 8.82
C GLU A 38 -17.40 -14.78 7.60
N LEU A 39 -16.59 -13.96 6.94
CA LEU A 39 -15.78 -14.37 5.80
C LEU A 39 -14.32 -14.08 6.09
N THR A 40 -13.53 -15.13 6.27
CA THR A 40 -12.06 -15.05 6.29
C THR A 40 -11.58 -15.03 4.84
N LEU A 41 -11.05 -13.90 4.36
CA LEU A 41 -10.73 -13.67 2.94
C LEU A 41 -9.78 -14.74 2.39
N GLU A 42 -8.71 -15.03 3.11
CA GLU A 42 -7.69 -16.02 2.73
C GLU A 42 -8.20 -17.47 2.69
N ASP A 43 -9.31 -17.77 3.37
CA ASP A 43 -9.95 -19.09 3.34
C ASP A 43 -11.02 -19.19 2.23
N GLN A 44 -11.36 -18.09 1.57
CA GLN A 44 -12.38 -18.10 0.53
C GLN A 44 -11.88 -18.81 -0.73
N ARG A 45 -12.76 -19.64 -1.31
CA ARG A 45 -12.53 -20.22 -2.62
C ARG A 45 -12.41 -19.09 -3.65
N GLY A 46 -11.36 -19.12 -4.47
CA GLY A 46 -11.06 -18.05 -5.41
C GLY A 46 -9.89 -17.17 -4.99
N HIS A 47 -9.52 -17.13 -3.71
CA HIS A 47 -8.44 -16.25 -3.23
C HIS A 47 -7.09 -16.57 -3.87
N ALA A 48 -6.73 -17.86 -3.94
CA ALA A 48 -5.51 -18.30 -4.62
C ALA A 48 -5.56 -18.01 -6.13
N GLU A 49 -6.72 -18.20 -6.75
CA GLU A 49 -6.96 -17.90 -8.15
C GLU A 49 -6.83 -16.39 -8.43
N ASP A 50 -7.34 -15.54 -7.55
CA ASP A 50 -7.28 -14.08 -7.67
C ASP A 50 -5.83 -13.58 -7.56
N LEU A 51 -5.02 -14.16 -6.65
CA LEU A 51 -3.59 -13.90 -6.59
C LEU A 51 -2.90 -14.30 -7.92
N ALA A 52 -3.21 -15.49 -8.44
CA ALA A 52 -2.63 -15.97 -9.68
C ALA A 52 -3.01 -15.10 -10.90
N ILE A 53 -4.28 -14.67 -10.95
CA ILE A 53 -4.80 -13.74 -11.97
C ILE A 53 -4.11 -12.39 -11.85
N TYR A 54 -3.95 -11.87 -10.63
CA TYR A 54 -3.26 -10.61 -10.40
C TYR A 54 -1.82 -10.66 -10.92
N VAL A 55 -1.04 -11.68 -10.54
CA VAL A 55 0.35 -11.83 -10.99
C VAL A 55 0.41 -11.94 -12.51
N LYS A 56 -0.43 -12.78 -13.12
CA LYS A 56 -0.51 -12.93 -14.57
C LYS A 56 -0.77 -11.60 -15.30
N ASN A 57 -1.67 -10.78 -14.75
CA ASN A 57 -2.08 -9.53 -15.39
C ASN A 57 -1.14 -8.35 -15.12
N ARG A 58 -0.32 -8.42 -14.06
CA ARG A 58 0.51 -7.29 -13.60
C ARG A 58 2.01 -7.51 -13.77
N LEU A 59 2.46 -8.75 -13.94
CA LEU A 59 3.87 -9.05 -14.20
C LEU A 59 4.21 -8.72 -15.67
N GLU A 60 5.06 -7.71 -15.88
CA GLU A 60 5.38 -7.14 -17.20
C GLU A 60 6.47 -7.93 -17.95
N ILE A 61 6.43 -9.25 -17.89
CA ILE A 61 7.42 -10.15 -18.50
C ILE A 61 6.86 -10.74 -19.78
N ARG A 62 7.49 -10.41 -20.91
CA ARG A 62 7.05 -10.86 -22.25
C ARG A 62 7.34 -12.33 -22.54
N ASP A 63 8.36 -12.89 -21.89
CA ASP A 63 8.70 -14.31 -22.01
C ASP A 63 7.72 -15.12 -21.17
N ALA A 64 6.88 -15.92 -21.84
CA ALA A 64 5.81 -16.68 -21.19
C ALA A 64 6.34 -17.77 -20.24
N ALA A 65 7.45 -18.42 -20.59
CA ALA A 65 8.03 -19.48 -19.75
C ALA A 65 8.59 -18.87 -18.46
N LEU A 66 9.32 -17.77 -18.58
CA LEU A 66 9.84 -17.03 -17.44
C LEU A 66 8.72 -16.44 -16.57
N ALA A 67 7.66 -15.91 -17.19
CA ALA A 67 6.54 -15.32 -16.46
C ALA A 67 5.78 -16.37 -15.63
N GLU A 68 5.54 -17.57 -16.17
CA GLU A 68 4.87 -18.65 -15.44
C GLU A 68 5.75 -19.24 -14.33
N ASP A 69 7.06 -19.35 -14.54
CA ASP A 69 8.01 -19.78 -13.51
C ASP A 69 8.03 -18.79 -12.33
N LEU A 70 8.21 -17.49 -12.60
CA LEU A 70 8.20 -16.47 -11.56
C LEU A 70 6.84 -16.38 -10.86
N LYS A 71 5.74 -16.54 -11.59
CA LYS A 71 4.39 -16.56 -11.00
C LYS A 71 4.25 -17.70 -10.01
N THR A 72 4.72 -18.89 -10.33
CA THR A 72 4.68 -20.05 -9.42
C THR A 72 5.43 -19.73 -8.12
N GLN A 73 6.66 -19.25 -8.23
CA GLN A 73 7.50 -18.89 -7.07
C GLN A 73 6.90 -17.74 -6.23
N ILE A 74 6.28 -16.74 -6.86
CA ILE A 74 5.58 -15.64 -6.15
C ILE A 74 4.42 -16.20 -5.33
N LEU A 75 3.59 -17.06 -5.91
CA LEU A 75 2.40 -17.61 -5.24
C LEU A 75 2.77 -18.51 -4.07
N GLU A 76 3.80 -19.35 -4.22
CA GLU A 76 4.31 -20.20 -3.14
C GLU A 76 4.81 -19.37 -1.95
N LYS A 77 5.49 -18.25 -2.23
CA LYS A 77 6.13 -17.43 -1.21
C LYS A 77 5.20 -16.41 -0.55
N ALA A 78 4.11 -16.04 -1.23
CA ALA A 78 3.17 -15.04 -0.75
C ALA A 78 2.37 -15.45 0.49
N ALA A 79 2.25 -16.76 0.75
CA ALA A 79 1.46 -17.31 1.86
C ALA A 79 0.04 -16.70 1.96
N GLY A 80 -0.60 -16.43 0.81
CA GLY A 80 -1.94 -15.83 0.74
C GLY A 80 -2.01 -14.31 0.96
N VAL A 81 -0.89 -13.62 1.20
CA VAL A 81 -0.89 -12.18 1.50
C VAL A 81 -0.92 -11.34 0.21
N PHE A 82 -2.09 -10.80 -0.14
CA PHE A 82 -2.28 -10.04 -1.38
C PHE A 82 -1.37 -8.81 -1.50
N LEU A 83 -1.20 -8.05 -0.42
CA LEU A 83 -0.31 -6.88 -0.41
C LEU A 83 1.14 -7.26 -0.70
N TRP A 84 1.60 -8.41 -0.18
CA TRP A 84 2.94 -8.91 -0.46
C TRP A 84 3.12 -9.14 -1.96
N VAL A 85 2.15 -9.78 -2.62
CA VAL A 85 2.17 -10.00 -4.07
C VAL A 85 2.23 -8.68 -4.86
N ILE A 86 1.43 -7.69 -4.48
CA ILE A 86 1.42 -6.36 -5.12
C ILE A 86 2.83 -5.73 -5.07
N LEU A 87 3.45 -5.75 -3.89
CA LEU A 87 4.79 -5.19 -3.68
C LEU A 87 5.86 -5.95 -4.48
N VAL A 88 5.83 -7.28 -4.44
CA VAL A 88 6.82 -8.12 -5.11
C VAL A 88 6.72 -8.01 -6.63
N VAL A 89 5.51 -8.02 -7.19
CA VAL A 89 5.31 -7.79 -8.63
C VAL A 89 5.87 -6.42 -9.04
N THR A 90 5.65 -5.38 -8.22
CA THR A 90 6.21 -4.04 -8.47
C THR A 90 7.74 -4.05 -8.46
N ILE A 91 8.36 -4.74 -7.49
CA ILE A 91 9.82 -4.90 -7.40
C ILE A 91 10.37 -5.62 -8.63
N LEU A 92 9.75 -6.73 -9.04
CA LEU A 92 10.18 -7.50 -10.20
C LEU A 92 9.98 -6.73 -11.51
N ASN A 93 8.91 -5.96 -11.65
CA ASN A 93 8.72 -5.08 -12.81
C ASN A 93 9.80 -4.00 -12.90
N LYS A 94 10.23 -3.44 -11.77
CA LYS A 94 11.36 -2.49 -11.73
C LYS A 94 12.66 -3.17 -12.18
N GLU A 95 12.94 -4.38 -11.73
CA GLU A 95 14.10 -5.17 -12.17
C GLU A 95 14.03 -5.56 -13.65
N ASN A 96 12.83 -5.89 -14.12
CA ASN A 96 12.55 -6.19 -15.52
C ASN A 96 12.86 -5.00 -16.43
N ARG A 97 12.51 -3.79 -16.02
CA ARG A 97 12.83 -2.54 -16.74
C ARG A 97 14.33 -2.21 -16.72
N ARG A 98 15.10 -2.76 -15.77
CA ARG A 98 16.57 -2.64 -15.68
C ARG A 98 17.32 -3.69 -16.52
N GLY A 99 16.63 -4.44 -17.38
CA GLY A 99 17.24 -5.42 -18.27
C GLY A 99 17.17 -6.87 -17.79
N ARG A 100 16.38 -7.16 -16.75
CA ARG A 100 16.06 -8.54 -16.29
C ARG A 100 17.26 -9.37 -15.82
N LEU A 101 18.39 -8.73 -15.51
CA LEU A 101 19.65 -9.43 -15.22
C LEU A 101 19.60 -10.27 -13.94
N ALA A 102 18.70 -9.93 -13.00
CA ALA A 102 18.66 -10.56 -11.69
C ALA A 102 17.24 -10.93 -11.20
N LEU A 103 16.26 -11.21 -12.07
CA LEU A 103 14.87 -11.48 -11.64
C LEU A 103 14.75 -12.61 -10.61
N HIS A 104 15.29 -13.80 -10.90
CA HIS A 104 15.27 -14.93 -9.97
C HIS A 104 16.03 -14.64 -8.68
N LYS A 105 17.21 -14.04 -8.80
CA LYS A 105 18.02 -13.64 -7.65
C LYS A 105 17.22 -12.67 -6.75
N ARG A 106 16.57 -11.68 -7.36
CA ARG A 106 15.75 -10.69 -6.65
C ARG A 106 14.56 -11.35 -5.96
N LEU A 107 13.86 -12.27 -6.62
CA LEU A 107 12.75 -13.00 -5.99
C LEU A 107 13.21 -13.89 -4.83
N ALA A 108 14.39 -14.51 -4.95
CA ALA A 108 14.98 -15.31 -3.88
C ALA A 108 15.31 -14.48 -2.63
N GLU A 109 15.90 -13.30 -2.81
CA GLU A 109 16.30 -12.38 -1.72
C GLU A 109 15.12 -11.72 -0.99
N ILE A 110 13.99 -11.52 -1.67
CA ILE A 110 12.78 -10.95 -1.06
C ILE A 110 12.34 -11.85 0.12
N PRO A 111 12.06 -11.32 1.31
CA PRO A 111 11.57 -12.13 2.42
C PRO A 111 10.10 -12.53 2.24
N GLY A 112 9.68 -13.68 2.80
CA GLY A 112 8.28 -14.14 2.75
C GLY A 112 7.34 -13.38 3.70
N GLY A 113 7.87 -12.80 4.78
CA GLY A 113 7.11 -11.99 5.72
C GLY A 113 6.91 -10.56 5.23
N LEU A 114 5.71 -10.00 5.44
CA LEU A 114 5.38 -8.65 5.00
C LEU A 114 6.16 -7.56 5.78
N SER A 115 6.41 -7.76 7.07
CA SER A 115 7.18 -6.81 7.89
C SER A 115 8.65 -6.75 7.44
N GLU A 116 9.24 -7.90 7.17
CA GLU A 116 10.59 -8.04 6.64
C GLU A 116 10.68 -7.46 5.23
N LEU A 117 9.62 -7.61 4.43
CA LEU A 117 9.54 -6.98 3.11
C LEU A 117 9.51 -5.46 3.21
N PHE A 118 8.76 -4.88 4.14
CA PHE A 118 8.82 -3.44 4.39
C PHE A 118 10.21 -3.01 4.81
N LYS A 119 10.87 -3.76 5.70
CA LYS A 119 12.26 -3.49 6.09
C LYS A 119 13.20 -3.54 4.89
N ASP A 120 13.09 -4.54 4.02
CA ASP A 120 13.87 -4.63 2.78
C ASP A 120 13.62 -3.40 1.90
N ILE A 121 12.36 -3.06 1.60
CA ILE A 121 11.99 -1.91 0.75
C ILE A 121 12.58 -0.60 1.28
N ILE A 122 12.50 -0.38 2.59
CA ILE A 122 12.93 0.86 3.23
C ILE A 122 14.47 0.98 3.23
N THR A 123 15.17 -0.14 3.45
CA THR A 123 16.63 -0.16 3.63
C THR A 123 17.41 -0.47 2.35
N ARG A 124 16.72 -0.82 1.26
CA ARG A 124 17.32 -1.35 0.02
C ARG A 124 18.35 -0.43 -0.63
N ASP A 125 18.05 0.86 -0.68
CA ASP A 125 18.89 1.88 -1.28
C ASP A 125 18.87 3.13 -0.39
N GLN A 126 19.98 3.88 -0.41
CA GLN A 126 20.15 5.14 0.35
C GLN A 126 19.80 6.37 -0.51
N ASP A 127 19.14 6.15 -1.65
CA ASP A 127 18.72 7.22 -2.55
C ASP A 127 17.60 8.03 -1.88
N ASN A 128 17.70 9.36 -1.93
CA ASN A 128 16.68 10.30 -1.44
C ASN A 128 16.19 9.98 -0.01
N MET A 129 17.09 9.53 0.87
CA MET A 129 16.72 9.15 2.24
C MET A 129 16.09 10.28 3.04
N GLU A 130 16.50 11.52 2.77
CA GLU A 130 15.94 12.70 3.44
C GLU A 130 14.48 12.92 3.05
N ASP A 131 14.19 12.86 1.75
CA ASP A 131 12.83 12.88 1.22
C ASP A 131 11.99 11.76 1.82
N PHE A 132 12.55 10.55 1.94
CA PHE A 132 11.87 9.39 2.49
C PHE A 132 11.57 9.53 3.99
N ILE A 133 12.53 10.00 4.78
CA ILE A 133 12.31 10.24 6.21
C ILE A 133 11.20 11.28 6.41
N LEU A 134 11.25 12.39 5.66
CA LEU A 134 10.19 13.41 5.72
C LEU A 134 8.84 12.88 5.25
N CYS A 135 8.81 12.07 4.19
CA CYS A 135 7.61 11.37 3.73
C CYS A 135 6.95 10.58 4.87
N ILE A 136 7.73 9.74 5.55
CA ILE A 136 7.25 8.96 6.69
C ILE A 136 6.74 9.86 7.80
N LEU A 137 7.51 10.87 8.21
CA LEU A 137 7.13 11.76 9.30
C LEU A 137 5.81 12.48 9.01
N TRP A 138 5.65 13.04 7.81
CA TRP A 138 4.45 13.78 7.45
C TRP A 138 3.21 12.89 7.33
N VAL A 139 3.33 11.70 6.73
CA VAL A 139 2.19 10.78 6.60
C VAL A 139 1.82 10.15 7.94
N LEU A 140 2.81 9.87 8.80
CA LEU A 140 2.59 9.17 10.07
C LEU A 140 2.05 10.10 11.17
N TYR A 141 2.53 11.34 11.23
CA TYR A 141 2.28 12.26 12.35
C TYR A 141 1.40 13.47 12.00
N ALA A 142 0.97 13.65 10.74
CA ALA A 142 0.01 14.70 10.43
C ALA A 142 -1.29 14.51 11.21
N ALA A 143 -1.85 15.61 11.72
CA ALA A 143 -3.09 15.60 12.47
C ALA A 143 -4.31 15.18 11.62
N TRP A 144 -4.22 15.36 10.30
CA TRP A 144 -5.18 14.89 9.31
C TRP A 144 -4.44 14.43 8.04
N PRO A 145 -5.02 13.53 7.24
CA PRO A 145 -4.44 13.14 5.95
C PRO A 145 -4.19 14.36 5.07
N LEU A 146 -2.95 14.53 4.61
CA LEU A 146 -2.54 15.69 3.83
C LEU A 146 -3.08 15.60 2.40
N ARG A 147 -3.52 16.72 1.83
CA ARG A 147 -3.74 16.84 0.39
C ARG A 147 -2.40 16.75 -0.36
N PRO A 148 -2.36 16.32 -1.63
CA PRO A 148 -1.13 16.24 -2.41
C PRO A 148 -0.33 17.55 -2.41
N GLU A 149 -1.01 18.70 -2.51
CA GLU A 149 -0.38 20.02 -2.47
C GLU A 149 0.23 20.30 -1.09
N GLU A 150 -0.51 20.01 0.00
CA GLU A 150 -0.03 20.20 1.36
C GLU A 150 1.19 19.31 1.66
N TYR A 151 1.16 18.06 1.20
CA TYR A 151 2.29 17.15 1.28
C TYR A 151 3.51 17.70 0.52
N TYR A 152 3.31 18.19 -0.70
CA TYR A 152 4.38 18.79 -1.51
C TYR A 152 5.02 19.99 -0.79
N HIS A 153 4.20 20.90 -0.24
CA HIS A 153 4.65 22.03 0.55
C HIS A 153 5.41 21.59 1.82
N ALA A 154 4.90 20.59 2.54
CA ALA A 154 5.52 20.07 3.75
C ALA A 154 6.89 19.43 3.46
N LEU A 155 7.00 18.67 2.37
CA LEU A 155 8.25 18.06 1.94
C LEU A 155 9.28 19.13 1.57
N TRP A 156 8.91 20.11 0.72
CA TRP A 156 9.80 21.22 0.37
C TRP A 156 10.25 22.00 1.61
N SER A 157 9.34 22.29 2.53
CA SER A 157 9.67 23.00 3.78
C SER A 157 10.70 22.23 4.61
N GLY A 158 10.51 20.92 4.80
CA GLY A 158 11.46 20.07 5.52
C GLY A 158 12.83 19.99 4.84
N LEU A 159 12.86 19.90 3.51
CA LEU A 159 14.11 19.86 2.72
C LEU A 159 14.82 21.22 2.72
N SER A 160 14.07 22.32 2.63
CA SER A 160 14.59 23.69 2.66
C SER A 160 15.32 23.99 3.98
N LEU A 161 14.77 23.54 5.12
CA LEU A 161 15.44 23.64 6.43
C LEU A 161 16.78 22.91 6.49
N LYS A 162 16.98 21.88 5.65
CA LYS A 162 18.23 21.13 5.53
C LYS A 162 19.15 21.65 4.41
N GLY A 163 18.75 22.70 3.69
CA GLY A 163 19.49 23.21 2.53
C GLY A 163 19.47 22.27 1.32
N LEU A 164 18.47 21.38 1.24
CA LEU A 164 18.32 20.37 0.18
C LEU A 164 17.27 20.74 -0.87
N ALA A 165 16.59 21.88 -0.71
CA ALA A 165 15.64 22.41 -1.67
C ALA A 165 16.03 23.83 -2.11
N ASP A 166 15.50 24.25 -3.26
CA ASP A 166 15.65 25.61 -3.74
C ASP A 166 15.05 26.62 -2.76
N LYS A 167 15.56 27.86 -2.81
CA LYS A 167 15.10 28.96 -1.94
C LYS A 167 13.64 29.32 -2.15
N GLU A 168 13.15 29.13 -3.37
CA GLU A 168 11.77 29.41 -3.74
C GLU A 168 11.06 28.10 -4.05
N LEU A 169 9.84 27.99 -3.55
CA LEU A 169 8.98 26.86 -3.85
C LEU A 169 8.51 26.94 -5.31
N PRO A 170 8.58 25.85 -6.09
CA PRO A 170 7.99 25.80 -7.42
C PRO A 170 6.49 26.13 -7.42
N SER A 171 6.03 26.82 -8.46
CA SER A 171 4.62 27.19 -8.60
C SER A 171 3.73 25.95 -8.71
N THR A 172 2.67 25.89 -7.91
CA THR A 172 1.68 24.81 -7.92
C THR A 172 0.46 25.12 -8.81
N THR A 173 0.51 26.19 -9.62
CA THR A 173 -0.59 26.64 -10.49
C THR A 173 -0.34 26.43 -11.99
N GLY A 174 0.83 25.90 -12.36
CA GLY A 174 1.19 25.59 -13.74
C GLY A 174 0.41 24.41 -14.33
N GLN A 175 0.51 24.23 -15.66
CA GLN A 175 -0.12 23.10 -16.37
C GLN A 175 0.46 21.74 -15.96
N ASP A 176 1.70 21.73 -15.47
CA ASP A 176 2.47 20.57 -15.03
C ASP A 176 2.44 20.35 -13.51
N ALA A 177 1.75 21.22 -12.75
CA ALA A 177 1.78 21.18 -11.29
C ALA A 177 1.29 19.84 -10.71
N THR A 178 0.22 19.28 -11.28
CA THR A 178 -0.32 17.98 -10.85
C THR A 178 0.69 16.85 -11.05
N ASP A 179 1.33 16.79 -12.22
CA ASP A 179 2.31 15.74 -12.55
C ASP A 179 3.57 15.87 -11.70
N MET A 180 4.01 17.11 -11.43
CA MET A 180 5.12 17.40 -10.52
C MET A 180 4.82 16.94 -9.09
N ILE A 181 3.64 17.27 -8.55
CA ILE A 181 3.24 16.88 -7.19
C ILE A 181 3.10 15.36 -7.08
N GLN A 182 2.49 14.71 -8.07
CA GLN A 182 2.38 13.26 -8.11
C GLN A 182 3.76 12.60 -8.18
N SER A 183 4.66 13.13 -9.00
CA SER A 183 6.04 12.64 -9.11
C SER A 183 6.78 12.77 -7.78
N CYS A 184 6.58 13.87 -7.05
CA CYS A 184 7.14 14.10 -5.72
C CYS A 184 6.69 13.05 -4.71
N VAL A 185 5.41 12.69 -4.66
CA VAL A 185 4.92 11.60 -3.78
C VAL A 185 5.56 10.26 -4.16
N ILE A 186 5.65 9.96 -5.46
CA ILE A 186 6.22 8.70 -5.94
C ILE A 186 7.72 8.61 -5.62
N SER A 187 8.49 9.68 -5.84
CA SER A 187 9.93 9.69 -5.66
C SER A 187 10.36 9.67 -4.20
N SER A 188 9.58 10.31 -3.32
CA SER A 188 9.87 10.40 -1.89
C SER A 188 9.40 9.18 -1.08
N SER A 189 8.45 8.39 -1.58
CA SER A 189 7.77 7.37 -0.76
C SER A 189 8.36 5.97 -0.80
N LYS A 190 9.30 5.68 -1.69
CA LYS A 190 9.76 4.30 -2.00
C LYS A 190 8.61 3.32 -2.32
N GLY A 191 7.44 3.83 -2.72
CA GLY A 191 6.27 3.03 -3.11
C GLY A 191 5.42 2.51 -1.94
N ILE A 192 5.62 2.99 -0.72
CA ILE A 192 4.78 2.63 0.45
C ILE A 192 3.74 3.70 0.80
N VAL A 193 3.71 4.82 0.06
CA VAL A 193 2.70 5.88 0.17
C VAL A 193 2.07 6.11 -1.20
N GLU A 194 0.79 6.42 -1.23
CA GLU A 194 0.01 6.70 -2.44
C GLU A 194 -0.87 7.94 -2.29
N ILE A 195 -1.38 8.42 -3.43
CA ILE A 195 -2.47 9.39 -3.49
C ILE A 195 -3.79 8.63 -3.67
N THR A 196 -4.77 8.90 -2.81
CA THR A 196 -6.08 8.24 -2.88
C THR A 196 -6.87 8.62 -4.13
N LYS A 197 -7.66 7.66 -4.63
CA LYS A 197 -8.56 7.84 -5.79
C LYS A 197 -9.96 8.26 -5.33
N SER A 198 -10.06 9.30 -4.51
CA SER A 198 -11.32 9.84 -4.00
C SER A 198 -11.65 11.19 -4.64
N ILE A 199 -12.85 11.70 -4.37
CA ILE A 199 -13.26 13.07 -4.76
C ILE A 199 -12.33 14.12 -4.13
N ARG A 200 -11.76 13.82 -2.95
CA ARG A 200 -10.82 14.67 -2.22
C ARG A 200 -9.54 13.87 -1.96
N PRO A 201 -8.61 13.85 -2.91
CA PRO A 201 -7.42 13.01 -2.82
C PRO A 201 -6.57 13.43 -1.63
N THR A 202 -5.97 12.44 -0.99
CA THR A 202 -5.08 12.58 0.16
C THR A 202 -3.89 11.66 0.01
N VAL A 203 -2.79 12.00 0.68
CA VAL A 203 -1.58 11.19 0.75
C VAL A 203 -1.68 10.26 1.96
N GLN A 204 -1.54 8.96 1.74
CA GLN A 204 -1.66 7.93 2.78
C GLN A 204 -0.72 6.76 2.52
N PHE A 205 -0.48 5.91 3.53
CA PHE A 205 0.17 4.63 3.29
C PHE A 205 -0.68 3.74 2.36
N ILE A 206 -0.03 2.96 1.51
CA ILE A 206 -0.71 2.00 0.60
C ILE A 206 -1.55 0.95 1.35
N HIS A 207 -1.27 0.75 2.64
CA HIS A 207 -2.00 -0.16 3.51
C HIS A 207 -1.70 0.15 4.98
N GLU A 208 -2.67 -0.11 5.85
CA GLU A 208 -2.52 0.09 7.31
C GLU A 208 -1.37 -0.74 7.90
N SER A 209 -0.98 -1.86 7.27
CA SER A 209 0.14 -2.71 7.72
C SER A 209 1.49 -1.98 7.68
N VAL A 210 1.64 -0.98 6.81
CA VAL A 210 2.84 -0.13 6.76
C VAL A 210 2.91 0.71 8.04
N ARG A 211 1.79 1.33 8.43
CA ARG A 211 1.70 2.14 9.63
C ARG A 211 2.04 1.32 10.88
N ASP A 212 1.45 0.13 11.01
CA ASP A 212 1.73 -0.76 12.13
C ASP A 212 3.18 -1.23 12.18
N PHE A 213 3.82 -1.40 11.03
CA PHE A 213 5.24 -1.73 10.96
C PHE A 213 6.12 -0.58 11.44
N LEU A 214 5.74 0.68 11.18
CA LEU A 214 6.53 1.86 11.53
C LEU A 214 6.37 2.32 12.99
N ILE A 215 5.25 1.99 13.64
CA ILE A 215 4.96 2.40 15.03
C ILE A 215 5.43 1.34 16.07
N LYS A 216 5.72 0.11 15.62
CA LYS A 216 6.25 -0.97 16.46
C LYS A 216 7.78 -0.92 16.57
#